data_AF-A0A7C7L012-F1
#
_entry.id   AF-A0A7C7L012-F1
#
_cell.length_a   1.000
_cell.length_b   1.000
_cell.length_c   1.000
_cell.angle_alpha   90.00
_cell.angle_beta   90.00
_cell.angle_gamma   90.00
#
_symmetry.space_group_name_H-M   'P 1'
#
loop_
_entity.id
_entity.type
_entity.pdbx_description
1 polymer ?
#
loop_
_entity_poly.entity_id
_entity_poly.type
_entity_poly.pdbx_seq_one_letter_code
_entity_poly.pdbx_strand_id
1 'polypeptide(L)' 'MLFLMELISSLHKVGVIKVARMCISCSYFKKDLYPGTDKPHYCKLTNTRLSVLELGMDCTMHKVRG' A
#
# COMPACT_ATOMS: atom_id res chain seq x y z
N MET A 1 7.50 22.94 6.72
CA MET A 1 7.11 21.54 6.47
C MET A 1 8.05 20.76 5.54
N LEU A 2 9.01 21.39 4.84
CA LEU A 2 9.92 20.70 3.89
C LEU A 2 10.87 19.68 4.57
N PHE A 3 11.35 19.99 5.76
CA PHE A 3 12.30 19.13 6.50
C PHE A 3 11.85 17.67 6.64
N LEU A 4 10.57 17.44 6.97
CA LEU A 4 10.04 16.08 7.12
C LEU A 4 10.02 15.33 5.77
N MET A 5 9.65 16.01 4.68
CA MET A 5 9.64 15.41 3.35
C MET A 5 11.06 15.08 2.88
N GLU A 6 12.03 15.95 3.14
CA GLU A 6 13.45 15.72 2.83
C GLU A 6 14.02 14.55 3.64
N LEU A 7 13.65 14.45 4.92
CA LEU A 7 14.04 13.32 5.77
C LEU A 7 13.46 12.00 5.24
N ILE A 8 12.16 11.95 4.96
CA ILE A 8 11.49 10.76 4.41
C ILE A 8 12.13 10.37 3.07
N SER A 9 12.38 11.34 2.18
CA SER A 9 13.06 11.10 0.91
C SER A 9 14.47 10.54 1.11
N SER A 10 15.24 11.07 2.07
CA SER A 10 16.58 10.58 2.36
C SER A 10 16.56 9.15 2.88
N LEU A 11 15.67 8.83 3.81
CA LEU A 11 15.48 7.47 4.34
C LEU A 11 15.05 6.48 3.24
N HIS A 12 14.20 6.92 2.31
CA HIS A 12 13.81 6.09 1.17
C HIS A 12 14.98 5.83 0.22
N LYS A 13 15.78 6.86 -0.10
CA LYS A 13 16.94 6.76 -1.00
C LYS A 13 18.00 5.79 -0.48
N VAL A 14 18.24 5.77 0.84
CA VAL A 14 19.21 4.86 1.46
C VAL A 14 18.62 3.49 1.82
N GLY A 15 17.35 3.24 1.47
CA GLY A 15 16.69 1.94 1.65
C GLY A 15 16.27 1.60 3.07
N VAL A 16 16.34 2.56 4.01
CA VAL A 16 15.89 2.38 5.41
C VAL A 16 14.37 2.19 5.46
N ILE A 17 13.63 2.92 4.62
CA ILE A 17 12.19 2.76 4.44
C ILE A 17 11.88 2.50 2.96
N LYS A 18 10.75 1.85 2.68
CA LYS A 18 10.22 1.65 1.32
C LYS A 18 8.88 2.38 1.20
N VAL A 19 8.49 2.75 -0.03
CA VAL A 19 7.09 3.18 -0.27
C VAL A 19 6.16 2.06 0.18
N ALA A 20 5.31 2.35 1.16
CA ALA A 20 4.31 1.42 1.63
C ALA A 20 3.28 1.17 0.53
N ARG A 21 3.11 -0.09 0.13
CA ARG A 21 2.06 -0.54 -0.79
C ARG A 21 1.17 -1.56 -0.10
N MET A 22 -0.12 -1.55 -0.40
CA MET A 22 -1.04 -2.55 0.12
C MET A 22 -0.78 -3.88 -0.59
N CYS A 23 -0.61 -4.96 0.17
CA CYS A 23 -0.38 -6.26 -0.43
C CYS A 23 -1.67 -6.89 -0.92
N ILE A 24 -1.66 -7.47 -2.12
CA ILE A 24 -2.83 -8.19 -2.66
C ILE A 24 -3.21 -9.43 -1.83
N SER A 25 -2.26 -9.98 -1.08
CA SER A 25 -2.45 -11.13 -0.18
C SER A 25 -2.98 -10.74 1.21
N CYS A 26 -3.18 -9.44 1.48
CA CYS A 26 -3.69 -8.96 2.76
C CYS A 26 -5.14 -9.42 2.98
N SER A 27 -5.48 -9.92 4.18
CA SER A 27 -6.83 -10.40 4.51
C SER A 27 -7.91 -9.30 4.48
N TYR A 28 -7.50 -8.03 4.63
CA TYR A 28 -8.39 -6.88 4.57
C TYR A 28 -8.56 -6.32 3.15
N PHE A 29 -7.79 -6.81 2.18
CA PHE A 29 -7.89 -6.38 0.79
C PHE A 29 -9.17 -6.94 0.14
N LYS A 30 -9.89 -6.07 -0.55
CA LYS A 30 -11.05 -6.40 -1.39
C LYS A 30 -10.77 -5.95 -2.81
N LYS A 31 -10.63 -6.93 -3.70
CA LYS A 31 -10.44 -6.72 -5.13
C LYS A 31 -11.74 -6.20 -5.75
N ASP A 32 -11.62 -5.22 -6.65
CA ASP A 32 -12.68 -4.68 -7.51
C ASP A 32 -14.03 -4.42 -6.84
N LEU A 33 -14.02 -3.86 -5.63
CA LEU A 33 -15.25 -3.45 -4.93
C LEU A 33 -15.95 -2.27 -5.64
N TYR A 34 -15.19 -1.45 -6.37
CA TYR A 34 -15.69 -0.31 -7.14
C TYR A 34 -15.24 -0.39 -8.60
N PRO A 35 -15.75 -1.35 -9.39
CA PRO A 35 -15.29 -1.57 -10.75
C PRO A 35 -15.51 -0.33 -11.64
N GLY A 36 -14.64 -0.15 -12.64
CA GLY A 36 -14.72 0.97 -13.60
C GLY A 36 -14.24 2.32 -13.06
N THR A 37 -13.51 2.34 -11.95
CA THR A 37 -12.97 3.56 -11.34
C THR A 37 -11.45 3.50 -11.21
N ASP A 38 -10.79 4.65 -11.05
CA ASP A 38 -9.32 4.73 -10.90
C ASP A 38 -8.81 4.06 -9.61
N LYS A 39 -9.69 3.91 -8.62
CA LYS A 39 -9.43 3.22 -7.36
C LYS A 39 -10.47 2.10 -7.16
N PRO A 40 -10.35 0.99 -7.91
CA PRO A 40 -11.36 -0.05 -7.92
C PRO A 40 -11.26 -0.97 -6.69
N HIS A 41 -10.11 -1.02 -6.03
CA HIS A 41 -9.89 -1.86 -4.87
C HIS A 41 -10.21 -1.14 -3.57
N TYR A 42 -10.36 -1.90 -2.51
CA TYR A 42 -10.71 -1.37 -1.20
C TYR A 42 -9.97 -2.09 -0.07
N CYS A 43 -9.52 -1.33 0.91
CA CYS A 43 -8.95 -1.84 2.15
C CYS A 43 -9.95 -1.66 3.28
N LYS A 44 -10.39 -2.78 3.87
CA LYS A 44 -11.32 -2.76 5.00
C LYS A 44 -10.69 -2.24 6.29
N LEU A 45 -9.38 -2.43 6.48
CA LEU A 45 -8.69 -2.02 7.71
C LEU A 45 -8.59 -0.49 7.83
N THR A 46 -8.20 0.17 6.73
CA THR A 46 -8.03 1.63 6.68
C THR A 46 -9.28 2.36 6.18
N ASN A 47 -10.30 1.63 5.72
CA ASN A 47 -11.49 2.17 5.09
C ASN A 47 -11.16 3.08 3.89
N THR A 48 -10.23 2.66 3.03
CA THR A 48 -9.76 3.45 1.88
C THR A 48 -9.86 2.70 0.57
N ARG A 49 -10.08 3.46 -0.52
CA ARG A 49 -10.01 2.95 -1.89
C ARG A 49 -8.56 2.99 -2.40
N LEU A 50 -8.19 2.01 -3.21
CA LEU A 50 -6.84 1.80 -3.69
C LEU A 50 -6.83 1.63 -5.21
N SER A 51 -5.90 2.32 -5.86
CA SER A 51 -5.51 2.08 -7.25
C SER A 51 -4.57 0.88 -7.37
N VAL A 52 -4.38 0.38 -8.59
CA VAL A 52 -3.43 -0.72 -8.86
C VAL A 52 -1.99 -0.35 -8.49
N LEU A 53 -1.59 0.92 -8.66
CA LEU A 53 -0.22 1.40 -8.34
C LEU A 53 0.08 1.43 -6.83
N GLU A 54 -0.98 1.51 -6.02
CA GLU A 54 -0.90 1.44 -4.56
C GLU A 54 -0.82 -0.02 -4.07
N LEU A 55 -0.87 -1.01 -4.97
CA LEU A 55 -0.78 -2.43 -4.65
C LEU A 55 0.65 -2.99 -4.82
N GLY A 56 1.02 -3.90 -3.95
CA GLY A 56 2.26 -4.68 -4.00
C GLY A 56 1.97 -6.18 -4.00
N MET A 57 2.86 -6.97 -4.60
CA MET A 57 2.81 -8.43 -4.54
C MET A 57 3.69 -8.98 -3.40
N ASP A 58 4.81 -8.32 -3.13
CA ASP A 58 5.78 -8.75 -2.12
C ASP A 58 5.42 -8.24 -0.73
N CYS A 59 4.58 -8.99 -0.02
CA CYS A 59 4.31 -8.72 1.39
C CYS A 59 5.39 -9.34 2.29
N THR A 60 6.54 -8.68 2.41
CA THR A 60 7.57 -9.11 3.37
C THR A 60 7.10 -8.98 4.83
N MET A 61 5.99 -8.27 5.08
CA MET A 61 5.49 -7.92 6.40
C MET A 61 4.22 -8.69 6.84
N HIS A 62 3.57 -9.47 5.97
CA HIS A 62 2.40 -10.26 6.34
C HIS A 62 2.68 -11.75 6.17
N LYS A 63 2.51 -12.53 7.26
CA LYS A 63 2.29 -13.97 7.14
C LYS A 63 0.89 -14.16 6.58
N VAL A 64 0.79 -14.75 5.39
CA VAL A 64 -0.47 -15.33 4.90
C VAL A 64 -0.91 -16.32 5.98
N ARG A 65 -2.06 -16.07 6.61
CA ARG A 65 -2.64 -17.06 7.52
C ARG A 65 -3.22 -18.14 6.62
N GLY A 66 -2.63 -19.34 6.68
CA GLY A 66 -3.09 -20.52 5.94
C GLY A 66 -4.49 -20.94 6.31
#